data_AF-A0AAV5CX88-F1
#
_entry.id   AF-A0AAV5CX88-F1
#
_cell.length_a   1.000
_cell.length_b   1.000
_cell.length_c   1.000
_cell.angle_alpha   90.00
_cell.angle_beta   90.00
_cell.angle_gamma   90.00
#
_symmetry.space_group_name_H-M   'P 1'
#
loop_
_entity.id
_entity.type
_entity.pdbx_description
1 polymer ?
#
loop_
_entity_poly.entity_id
_entity_poly.type
_entity_poly.pdbx_seq_one_letter_code
_entity_poly.pdbx_strand_id
1 'polypeptide(L)'
;MLQQRVAQLEEELVKEREEKARAVRELHELRRDGEAAARETKRNLQREADKCKESERKMLESLIYQTKQLEQTKISLEEAKLEIATLQQANAKARSLGGQHEQQARSVKDLVFGGADEEIRVLRGELLAAVQGEERSRKAADDLSVALSDVTMEAKQVKVWLSETQAELESANAESARLRRELDLTTERLRAVSDEHDRCRVDAEESAAAWGDKERVLLDCVRASEEEVNRARQENTKLVESQRVIRDENARLRDILKQAVAEAGSLKESLELARDENARLDAALAEKDAALRELRQEYECVKVSEAAAQGSLRELNSLLAATTTTACSTPASAKTAPAPPDYDHPSSNGRSRNGTPKVMSHRWLREKPRTRRFSLGEPDKFKGVGFSQSARMGSLADPKERVFASLSNIADLKSAADAAMVDDFDDDEFDHIDESHYNDMDSSAGHKKKRPIFRKFGDLFRRKSFYKASNLAPVHS
;
A
#
# COMPACT_ATOMS: atom_id res chain seq x y z
N MET A 1 11.05 -41.90 -4.76
CA MET A 1 11.81 -40.63 -4.66
C MET A 1 10.92 -39.42 -4.91
N LEU A 2 10.86 -38.80 -6.10
CA LEU A 2 10.17 -37.49 -6.28
C LEU A 2 8.70 -37.48 -5.82
N GLN A 3 7.86 -38.38 -6.31
CA GLN A 3 6.45 -38.49 -5.90
C GLN A 3 6.27 -38.66 -4.37
N GLN A 4 7.18 -39.40 -3.74
CA GLN A 4 7.16 -39.63 -2.29
C GLN A 4 7.52 -38.35 -1.51
N ARG A 5 8.38 -37.47 -2.05
CA ARG A 5 8.67 -36.17 -1.42
C ARG A 5 7.55 -35.16 -1.63
N VAL A 6 6.81 -35.23 -2.75
CA VAL A 6 5.59 -34.43 -2.97
C VAL A 6 4.53 -34.80 -1.94
N ALA A 7 4.19 -36.10 -1.81
CA ALA A 7 3.20 -36.56 -0.81
C ALA A 7 3.57 -36.17 0.64
N GLN A 8 4.86 -36.20 1.00
CA GLN A 8 5.33 -35.71 2.30
C GLN A 8 5.08 -34.21 2.49
N LEU A 9 5.34 -33.39 1.46
CA LEU A 9 5.10 -31.95 1.52
C LEU A 9 3.59 -31.61 1.56
N GLU A 10 2.75 -32.42 0.91
CA GLU A 10 1.28 -32.30 0.98
C GLU A 10 0.77 -32.65 2.38
N GLU A 11 1.27 -33.72 3.00
CA GLU A 11 0.99 -34.05 4.40
C GLU A 11 1.50 -32.99 5.38
N GLU A 12 2.72 -32.47 5.18
CA GLU A 12 3.31 -31.38 5.97
C GLU A 12 2.43 -30.11 5.88
N LEU A 13 1.95 -29.75 4.68
CA LEU A 13 1.06 -28.60 4.43
C LEU A 13 -0.33 -28.77 5.05
N VAL A 14 -0.91 -29.97 5.05
CA VAL A 14 -2.20 -30.25 5.71
C VAL A 14 -2.07 -30.11 7.22
N LYS A 15 -1.02 -30.66 7.83
CA LYS A 15 -0.76 -30.54 9.28
C LYS A 15 -0.57 -29.09 9.69
N GLU A 16 0.24 -28.32 8.95
CA GLU A 16 0.40 -26.87 9.12
C GLU A 16 -0.92 -26.09 9.07
N ARG A 17 -1.82 -26.45 8.13
CA ARG A 17 -3.17 -25.85 8.04
C ARG A 17 -4.05 -26.22 9.23
N GLU A 18 -4.02 -27.46 9.69
CA GLU A 18 -4.76 -27.92 10.88
C GLU A 18 -4.22 -27.32 12.20
N GLU A 19 -2.92 -27.05 12.28
CA GLU A 19 -2.28 -26.39 13.42
C GLU A 19 -2.61 -24.90 13.45
N LYS A 20 -2.54 -24.20 12.31
CA LYS A 20 -3.01 -22.81 12.18
C LYS A 20 -4.50 -22.68 12.49
N ALA A 21 -5.34 -23.59 11.99
CA ALA A 21 -6.76 -23.61 12.32
C ALA A 21 -7.04 -23.94 13.81
N ARG A 22 -6.14 -24.61 14.54
CA ARG A 22 -6.22 -24.76 16.00
C ARG A 22 -5.85 -23.46 16.70
N ALA A 23 -4.68 -22.89 16.39
CA ALA A 23 -4.22 -21.62 16.98
C ALA A 23 -5.23 -20.47 16.80
N VAL A 24 -5.86 -20.34 15.62
CA VAL A 24 -6.91 -19.31 15.38
C VAL A 24 -8.16 -19.53 16.25
N ARG A 25 -8.54 -20.78 16.54
CA ARG A 25 -9.66 -21.07 17.46
C ARG A 25 -9.28 -20.75 18.91
N GLU A 26 -8.09 -21.17 19.33
CA GLU A 26 -7.56 -20.90 20.67
C GLU A 26 -7.44 -19.38 20.93
N LEU A 27 -6.95 -18.60 19.95
CA LEU A 27 -6.93 -17.14 20.02
C LEU A 27 -8.34 -16.53 20.09
N HIS A 28 -9.31 -17.05 19.33
CA HIS A 28 -10.69 -16.57 19.40
C HIS A 28 -11.35 -16.90 20.76
N GLU A 29 -11.06 -18.07 21.35
CA GLU A 29 -11.53 -18.46 22.68
C GLU A 29 -10.93 -17.56 23.75
N LEU A 30 -9.60 -17.34 23.75
CA LEU A 30 -8.93 -16.39 24.65
C LEU A 30 -9.48 -14.96 24.51
N ARG A 31 -9.78 -14.48 23.29
CA ARG A 31 -10.41 -13.17 23.06
C ARG A 31 -11.81 -13.10 23.66
N ARG A 32 -12.63 -14.14 23.50
CA ARG A 32 -13.99 -14.20 24.11
C ARG A 32 -13.95 -14.22 25.63
N ASP A 33 -13.00 -14.95 26.21
CA ASP A 33 -12.85 -15.04 27.66
C ASP A 33 -12.28 -13.74 28.25
N GLY A 34 -11.35 -13.08 27.56
CA GLY A 34 -10.90 -11.71 27.88
C GLY A 34 -12.05 -10.71 27.83
N GLU A 35 -12.85 -10.72 26.76
CA GLU A 35 -14.08 -9.91 26.67
C GLU A 35 -15.09 -10.24 27.79
N ALA A 36 -15.23 -11.51 28.19
CA ALA A 36 -16.11 -11.93 29.28
C ALA A 36 -15.62 -11.40 30.64
N ALA A 37 -14.34 -11.59 30.95
CA ALA A 37 -13.71 -11.07 32.16
C ALA A 37 -13.79 -9.54 32.23
N ALA A 38 -13.51 -8.82 31.14
CA ALA A 38 -13.64 -7.37 31.07
C ALA A 38 -15.09 -6.87 31.28
N ARG A 39 -16.09 -7.63 30.80
CA ARG A 39 -17.51 -7.33 31.08
C ARG A 39 -17.89 -7.62 32.54
N GLU A 40 -17.27 -8.61 33.18
CA GLU A 40 -17.49 -8.90 34.60
C GLU A 40 -16.82 -7.90 35.54
N THR A 41 -15.54 -7.54 35.31
CA THR A 41 -14.86 -6.50 36.10
C THR A 41 -15.59 -5.17 36.01
N LYS A 42 -16.03 -4.76 34.80
CA LYS A 42 -16.86 -3.57 34.60
C LYS A 42 -18.18 -3.63 35.38
N ARG A 43 -18.84 -4.80 35.46
CA ARG A 43 -20.05 -5.00 36.27
C ARG A 43 -19.77 -4.93 37.77
N ASN A 44 -18.62 -5.41 38.22
CA ASN A 44 -18.22 -5.35 39.63
C ASN A 44 -17.90 -3.90 40.06
N LEU A 45 -17.08 -3.19 39.29
CA LEU A 45 -16.77 -1.77 39.51
C LEU A 45 -18.05 -0.90 39.52
N GLN A 46 -19.01 -1.17 38.64
CA GLN A 46 -20.30 -0.47 38.64
C GLN A 46 -21.07 -0.68 39.96
N ARG A 47 -21.16 -1.94 40.44
CA ARG A 47 -21.81 -2.28 41.72
C ARG A 47 -21.12 -1.61 42.91
N GLU A 48 -19.80 -1.48 42.87
CA GLU A 48 -19.01 -0.84 43.93
C GLU A 48 -19.16 0.69 43.91
N ALA A 49 -19.17 1.31 42.74
CA ALA A 49 -19.48 2.73 42.58
C ALA A 49 -20.90 3.07 43.09
N ASP A 50 -21.89 2.21 42.83
CA ASP A 50 -23.27 2.45 43.27
C ASP A 50 -23.45 2.20 44.79
N LYS A 51 -22.74 1.21 45.37
CA LYS A 51 -22.61 1.07 46.83
C LYS A 51 -21.95 2.30 47.47
N CYS A 52 -20.90 2.84 46.86
CA CYS A 52 -20.21 4.04 47.34
C CYS A 52 -21.17 5.23 47.42
N LYS A 53 -21.90 5.53 46.34
CA LYS A 53 -22.96 6.57 46.29
C LYS A 53 -24.08 6.33 47.29
N GLU A 54 -24.40 5.09 47.63
CA GLU A 54 -25.38 4.78 48.69
C GLU A 54 -24.82 5.05 50.10
N SER A 55 -23.55 4.72 50.35
CA SER A 55 -22.88 5.03 51.62
C SER A 55 -22.67 6.54 51.82
N GLU A 56 -22.35 7.27 50.75
CA GLU A 56 -22.23 8.73 50.72
C GLU A 56 -23.58 9.39 51.03
N ARG A 57 -24.68 8.96 50.38
CA ARG A 57 -26.03 9.46 50.69
C ARG A 57 -26.42 9.22 52.15
N LYS A 58 -26.14 8.04 52.71
CA LYS A 58 -26.38 7.74 54.14
C LYS A 58 -25.54 8.61 55.07
N MET A 59 -24.30 8.93 54.69
CA MET A 59 -23.45 9.86 55.44
C MET A 59 -24.02 11.28 55.39
N LEU A 60 -24.47 11.76 54.23
CA LEU A 60 -25.11 13.07 54.07
C LEU A 60 -26.44 13.16 54.83
N GLU A 61 -27.27 12.12 54.79
CA GLU A 61 -28.51 12.02 55.58
C GLU A 61 -28.23 12.06 57.09
N SER A 62 -27.19 11.35 57.55
CA SER A 62 -26.72 11.38 58.95
C SER A 62 -26.21 12.77 59.34
N LEU A 63 -25.42 13.43 58.49
CA LEU A 63 -24.92 14.78 58.72
C LEU A 63 -26.07 15.79 58.78
N ILE A 64 -27.06 15.73 57.88
CA ILE A 64 -28.27 16.55 57.90
C ILE A 64 -29.06 16.33 59.20
N TYR A 65 -29.17 15.09 59.68
CA TYR A 65 -29.82 14.79 60.95
C TYR A 65 -29.05 15.38 62.15
N GLN A 66 -27.73 15.23 62.19
CA GLN A 66 -26.87 15.82 63.21
C GLN A 66 -26.94 17.37 63.20
N THR A 67 -26.94 18.00 62.03
CA THR A 67 -27.11 19.46 61.89
C THR A 67 -28.44 19.91 62.49
N LYS A 68 -29.55 19.24 62.18
CA LYS A 68 -30.88 19.56 62.76
C LYS A 68 -30.93 19.39 64.27
N GLN A 69 -30.25 18.37 64.81
CA GLN A 69 -30.14 18.20 66.28
C GLN A 69 -29.28 19.29 66.93
N LEU A 70 -28.22 19.75 66.26
CA LEU A 70 -27.40 20.88 66.71
C LEU A 70 -28.18 22.20 66.65
N GLU A 71 -28.96 22.44 65.61
CA GLU A 71 -29.87 23.58 65.51
C GLU A 71 -30.93 23.57 66.63
N GLN A 72 -31.56 22.42 66.87
CA GLN A 72 -32.59 22.28 67.91
C GLN A 72 -32.02 22.47 69.33
N THR A 73 -30.86 21.89 69.64
CA THR A 73 -30.18 22.09 70.94
C THR A 73 -29.64 23.51 71.11
N LYS A 74 -29.22 24.18 70.03
CA LYS A 74 -28.89 25.61 70.06
C LYS A 74 -30.11 26.47 70.42
N ILE A 75 -31.28 26.20 69.82
CA ILE A 75 -32.52 26.93 70.14
C ILE A 75 -32.84 26.80 71.63
N SER A 76 -32.89 25.58 72.18
CA SER A 76 -33.18 25.39 73.60
C SER A 76 -32.11 25.93 74.56
N LEU A 77 -30.85 26.04 74.12
CA LEU A 77 -29.81 26.75 74.85
C LEU A 77 -30.01 28.28 74.85
N GLU A 78 -30.55 28.85 73.77
CA GLU A 78 -30.90 30.27 73.69
C GLU A 78 -32.17 30.57 74.51
N GLU A 79 -33.18 29.69 74.48
CA GLU A 79 -34.37 29.73 75.35
C GLU A 79 -33.97 29.70 76.84
N ALA A 80 -33.14 28.74 77.26
CA ALA A 80 -32.67 28.63 78.64
C ALA A 80 -31.85 29.86 79.11
N LYS A 81 -31.07 30.48 78.21
CA LYS A 81 -30.35 31.74 78.51
C LYS A 81 -31.31 32.90 78.75
N LEU A 82 -32.40 33.00 77.98
CA LEU A 82 -33.44 34.01 78.17
C LEU A 82 -34.22 33.78 79.48
N GLU A 83 -34.51 32.54 79.84
CA GLU A 83 -35.12 32.20 81.13
C GLU A 83 -34.18 32.59 82.30
N ILE A 84 -32.90 32.21 82.25
CA ILE A 84 -31.91 32.56 83.27
C ILE A 84 -31.80 34.09 83.43
N ALA A 85 -31.73 34.85 82.33
CA ALA A 85 -31.72 36.32 82.38
C ALA A 85 -33.00 36.89 83.02
N THR A 86 -34.15 36.28 82.74
CA THR A 86 -35.45 36.67 83.32
C THR A 86 -35.51 36.38 84.82
N LEU A 87 -35.05 35.19 85.25
CA LEU A 87 -34.95 34.80 86.66
C LEU A 87 -33.93 35.64 87.43
N GLN A 88 -32.82 36.04 86.81
CA GLN A 88 -31.86 36.98 87.39
C GLN A 88 -32.49 38.38 87.56
N GLN A 89 -33.25 38.87 86.56
CA GLN A 89 -33.96 40.15 86.68
C GLN A 89 -35.07 40.10 87.74
N ALA A 90 -35.76 38.97 87.90
CA ALA A 90 -36.74 38.75 88.96
C ALA A 90 -36.08 38.73 90.35
N ASN A 91 -34.94 38.03 90.51
CA ASN A 91 -34.17 38.05 91.75
C ASN A 91 -33.60 39.43 92.09
N ALA A 92 -33.20 40.23 91.10
CA ALA A 92 -32.78 41.61 91.32
C ALA A 92 -33.94 42.48 91.87
N LYS A 93 -35.14 42.34 91.30
CA LYS A 93 -36.36 43.00 91.79
C LYS A 93 -36.73 42.55 93.21
N ALA A 94 -36.68 41.24 93.49
CA ALA A 94 -36.93 40.71 94.83
C ALA A 94 -35.91 41.24 95.86
N ARG A 95 -34.62 41.28 95.52
CA ARG A 95 -33.56 41.87 96.36
C ARG A 95 -33.71 43.37 96.58
N SER A 96 -34.38 44.10 95.69
CA SER A 96 -34.73 45.52 95.92
C SER A 96 -35.96 45.74 96.82
N LEU A 97 -36.69 44.69 97.20
CA LEU A 97 -37.93 44.76 97.98
C LEU A 97 -37.90 43.96 99.29
N GLY A 98 -37.00 42.98 99.44
CA GLY A 98 -36.82 42.20 100.65
C GLY A 98 -35.54 42.58 101.40
N GLY A 99 -35.58 43.64 102.21
CA GLY A 99 -34.39 44.21 102.86
C GLY A 99 -34.60 44.85 104.24
N GLN A 100 -35.74 44.64 104.90
CA GLN A 100 -36.00 45.14 106.25
C GLN A 100 -36.86 44.16 107.07
N HIS A 101 -36.25 43.45 108.01
CA HIS A 101 -36.91 42.99 109.24
C HIS A 101 -35.85 42.61 110.29
N GLU A 102 -36.27 42.49 111.56
CA GLU A 102 -35.49 41.96 112.69
C GLU A 102 -34.21 42.72 113.10
N GLN A 103 -34.40 43.88 113.72
CA GLN A 103 -33.89 44.07 115.08
C GLN A 103 -34.80 45.04 115.84
N GLN A 104 -35.52 44.52 116.84
CA GLN A 104 -36.61 45.22 117.53
C GLN A 104 -36.22 45.60 118.96
N ALA A 105 -36.63 46.81 119.36
CA ALA A 105 -36.49 47.46 120.66
C ALA A 105 -36.08 46.62 121.89
N ARG A 106 -35.03 47.08 122.61
CA ARG A 106 -34.92 46.89 124.06
C ARG A 106 -35.19 48.24 124.76
N SER A 107 -35.96 48.19 125.85
CA SER A 107 -36.55 49.37 126.50
C SER A 107 -35.64 49.94 127.58
N VAL A 108 -35.51 51.27 127.65
CA VAL A 108 -34.62 51.96 128.60
C VAL A 108 -35.31 52.12 129.97
N LYS A 109 -35.54 50.99 130.68
CA LYS A 109 -36.26 51.03 131.98
C LYS A 109 -35.78 50.12 133.11
N ASP A 110 -34.79 49.23 132.89
CA ASP A 110 -34.29 48.32 133.94
C ASP A 110 -32.96 48.75 134.61
N LEU A 111 -32.28 49.79 134.12
CA LEU A 111 -30.93 50.19 134.53
C LEU A 111 -30.82 50.96 135.88
N VAL A 112 -31.74 50.76 136.83
CA VAL A 112 -31.76 51.55 138.09
C VAL A 112 -31.84 50.71 139.38
N PHE A 113 -32.54 49.57 139.40
CA PHE A 113 -32.63 48.71 140.59
C PHE A 113 -32.74 47.21 140.24
N GLY A 114 -31.75 46.40 140.65
CA GLY A 114 -31.91 44.95 140.86
C GLY A 114 -31.60 44.00 139.70
N GLY A 115 -31.18 44.47 138.52
CA GLY A 115 -31.00 43.62 137.32
C GLY A 115 -29.69 42.82 137.22
N ALA A 116 -28.68 43.10 138.05
CA ALA A 116 -27.29 42.70 137.78
C ALA A 116 -27.04 41.19 137.66
N ASP A 117 -27.65 40.34 138.50
CA ASP A 117 -27.46 38.89 138.43
C ASP A 117 -28.13 38.26 137.19
N GLU A 118 -29.25 38.83 136.73
CA GLU A 118 -29.93 38.40 135.50
C GLU A 118 -29.15 38.88 134.26
N GLU A 119 -28.60 40.09 134.29
CA GLU A 119 -27.68 40.59 133.26
C GLU A 119 -26.42 39.72 133.19
N ILE A 120 -25.82 39.35 134.32
CA ILE A 120 -24.70 38.38 134.39
C ILE A 120 -25.11 37.00 133.84
N ARG A 121 -26.34 36.54 134.10
CA ARG A 121 -26.87 35.26 133.57
C ARG A 121 -27.05 35.32 132.05
N VAL A 122 -27.57 36.41 131.52
CA VAL A 122 -27.70 36.67 130.07
C VAL A 122 -26.33 36.76 129.42
N LEU A 123 -25.41 37.58 129.94
CA LEU A 123 -24.04 37.72 129.43
C LEU A 123 -23.26 36.40 129.43
N ARG A 124 -23.48 35.52 130.42
CA ARG A 124 -22.90 34.16 130.42
C ARG A 124 -23.51 33.26 129.34
N GLY A 125 -24.81 33.37 129.07
CA GLY A 125 -25.48 32.68 127.97
C GLY A 125 -24.99 33.19 126.60
N GLU A 126 -24.88 34.50 126.44
CA GLU A 126 -24.35 35.17 125.24
C GLU A 126 -22.88 34.81 125.00
N LEU A 127 -22.04 34.75 126.05
CA LEU A 127 -20.65 34.29 125.96
C LEU A 127 -20.54 32.82 125.53
N LEU A 128 -21.36 31.92 126.08
CA LEU A 128 -21.39 30.52 125.66
C LEU A 128 -21.90 30.36 124.22
N ALA A 129 -22.88 31.17 123.81
CA ALA A 129 -23.35 31.21 122.42
C ALA A 129 -22.28 31.75 121.47
N ALA A 130 -21.52 32.77 121.88
CA ALA A 130 -20.40 33.33 121.12
C ALA A 130 -19.25 32.31 120.96
N VAL A 131 -18.85 31.62 122.03
CA VAL A 131 -17.82 30.55 121.96
C VAL A 131 -18.28 29.38 121.09
N GLN A 132 -19.56 28.98 121.13
CA GLN A 132 -20.08 28.01 120.17
C GLN A 132 -20.18 28.56 118.74
N GLY A 133 -20.36 29.88 118.57
CA GLY A 133 -20.32 30.56 117.28
C GLY A 133 -18.92 30.56 116.68
N GLU A 134 -17.91 30.87 117.49
CA GLU A 134 -16.49 30.79 117.16
C GLU A 134 -16.09 29.36 116.78
N GLU A 135 -16.47 28.35 117.56
CA GLU A 135 -16.22 26.94 117.27
C GLU A 135 -16.85 26.49 115.94
N ARG A 136 -18.06 26.96 115.61
CA ARG A 136 -18.70 26.72 114.30
C ARG A 136 -18.00 27.48 113.17
N SER A 137 -17.58 28.73 113.41
CA SER A 137 -16.85 29.56 112.45
C SER A 137 -15.46 29.01 112.15
N ARG A 138 -14.78 28.41 113.14
CA ARG A 138 -13.49 27.73 112.96
C ARG A 138 -13.66 26.51 112.06
N LYS A 139 -14.64 25.65 112.36
CA LYS A 139 -14.96 24.50 111.49
C LYS A 139 -15.31 24.92 110.06
N ALA A 140 -16.14 25.94 109.89
CA ALA A 140 -16.44 26.48 108.55
C ALA A 140 -15.20 27.04 107.83
N ALA A 141 -14.20 27.56 108.56
CA ALA A 141 -12.92 27.98 107.99
C ALA A 141 -11.98 26.80 107.69
N ASP A 142 -11.97 25.76 108.52
CA ASP A 142 -11.24 24.51 108.30
C ASP A 142 -11.79 23.77 107.07
N ASP A 143 -13.12 23.60 106.99
CA ASP A 143 -13.84 23.01 105.84
C ASP A 143 -13.59 23.81 104.54
N LEU A 144 -13.61 25.16 104.63
CA LEU A 144 -13.27 26.04 103.51
C LEU A 144 -11.79 25.89 103.10
N SER A 145 -10.87 25.70 104.05
CA SER A 145 -9.45 25.47 103.77
C SER A 145 -9.23 24.16 103.03
N VAL A 146 -9.93 23.08 103.41
CA VAL A 146 -9.94 21.80 102.69
C VAL A 146 -10.46 22.00 101.26
N ALA A 147 -11.66 22.58 101.10
CA ALA A 147 -12.26 22.80 99.78
C ALA A 147 -11.39 23.69 98.86
N LEU A 148 -10.73 24.72 99.41
CA LEU A 148 -9.77 25.54 98.65
C LEU A 148 -8.51 24.74 98.26
N SER A 149 -8.06 23.80 99.09
CA SER A 149 -6.94 22.92 98.77
C SER A 149 -7.28 21.91 97.67
N ASP A 150 -8.49 21.35 97.69
CA ASP A 150 -9.00 20.42 96.68
C ASP A 150 -9.16 21.13 95.33
N VAL A 151 -9.84 22.29 95.28
CA VAL A 151 -9.97 23.12 94.07
C VAL A 151 -8.59 23.55 93.53
N THR A 152 -7.62 23.79 94.43
CA THR A 152 -6.23 24.09 94.04
C THR A 152 -5.51 22.87 93.46
N MET A 153 -5.86 21.65 93.86
CA MET A 153 -5.32 20.41 93.28
C MET A 153 -6.00 20.07 91.95
N GLU A 154 -7.32 20.20 91.85
CA GLU A 154 -8.05 20.05 90.58
C GLU A 154 -7.56 21.05 89.52
N ALA A 155 -7.40 22.33 89.89
CA ALA A 155 -6.88 23.35 88.98
C ALA A 155 -5.44 23.05 88.49
N LYS A 156 -4.61 22.40 89.32
CA LYS A 156 -3.29 21.91 88.90
C LYS A 156 -3.42 20.72 87.95
N GLN A 157 -4.29 19.76 88.24
CA GLN A 157 -4.49 18.56 87.40
C GLN A 157 -5.07 18.93 86.03
N VAL A 158 -6.05 19.83 85.97
CA VAL A 158 -6.60 20.37 84.72
C VAL A 158 -5.54 21.14 83.93
N LYS A 159 -4.64 21.88 84.60
CA LYS A 159 -3.51 22.55 83.95
C LYS A 159 -2.50 21.57 83.35
N VAL A 160 -2.20 20.45 84.04
CA VAL A 160 -1.35 19.38 83.52
C VAL A 160 -1.99 18.77 82.28
N TRP A 161 -3.26 18.36 82.36
CA TRP A 161 -4.00 17.77 81.25
C TRP A 161 -4.13 18.72 80.04
N LEU A 162 -4.28 20.03 80.28
CA LEU A 162 -4.25 21.05 79.23
C LEU A 162 -2.87 21.14 78.54
N SER A 163 -1.77 21.00 79.29
CA SER A 163 -0.43 20.98 78.69
C SER A 163 -0.11 19.67 77.95
N GLU A 164 -0.65 18.54 78.40
CA GLU A 164 -0.54 17.23 77.73
C GLU A 164 -1.30 17.27 76.39
N THR A 165 -2.58 17.64 76.41
CA THR A 165 -3.40 17.76 75.20
C THR A 165 -2.92 18.85 74.23
N GLN A 166 -2.29 19.94 74.72
CA GLN A 166 -1.61 20.91 73.86
C GLN A 166 -0.40 20.28 73.16
N ALA A 167 0.44 19.50 73.87
CA ALA A 167 1.60 18.85 73.28
C ALA A 167 1.20 17.77 72.25
N GLU A 168 0.13 17.01 72.51
CA GLU A 168 -0.47 16.09 71.54
C GLU A 168 -0.96 16.81 70.28
N LEU A 169 -1.63 17.96 70.43
CA LEU A 169 -2.08 18.79 69.32
C LEU A 169 -0.91 19.37 68.51
N GLU A 170 0.16 19.81 69.17
CA GLU A 170 1.38 20.29 68.50
C GLU A 170 2.08 19.17 67.72
N SER A 171 2.13 17.95 68.28
CA SER A 171 2.65 16.76 67.60
C SER A 171 1.81 16.37 66.38
N ALA A 172 0.49 16.27 66.52
CA ALA A 172 -0.42 15.96 65.42
C ALA A 172 -0.39 17.00 64.29
N ASN A 173 -0.19 18.28 64.63
CA ASN A 173 0.03 19.34 63.63
C ASN A 173 1.37 19.19 62.90
N ALA A 174 2.44 18.80 63.59
CA ALA A 174 3.74 18.52 62.97
C ALA A 174 3.67 17.32 62.01
N GLU A 175 2.96 16.25 62.40
CA GLU A 175 2.72 15.08 61.55
C GLU A 175 1.85 15.43 60.32
N SER A 176 0.75 16.17 60.52
CA SER A 176 -0.08 16.70 59.42
C SER A 176 0.73 17.55 58.44
N ALA A 177 1.61 18.40 58.94
CA ALA A 177 2.51 19.20 58.11
C ALA A 177 3.60 18.36 57.41
N ARG A 178 4.05 17.24 58.00
CA ARG A 178 4.94 16.28 57.32
C ARG A 178 4.21 15.59 56.17
N LEU A 179 3.04 15.00 56.46
CA LEU A 179 2.25 14.24 55.48
C LEU A 179 1.81 15.10 54.28
N ARG A 180 1.52 16.39 54.50
CA ARG A 180 1.27 17.34 53.41
C ARG A 180 2.48 17.47 52.47
N ARG A 181 3.68 17.71 53.00
CA ARG A 181 4.90 17.81 52.17
C ARG A 181 5.24 16.49 51.47
N GLU A 182 4.96 15.36 52.12
CA GLU A 182 5.15 14.03 51.53
C GLU A 182 4.16 13.80 50.37
N LEU A 183 2.90 14.20 50.53
CA LEU A 183 1.91 14.25 49.46
C LEU A 183 2.34 15.18 48.32
N ASP A 184 2.71 16.44 48.61
CA ASP A 184 3.15 17.43 47.63
C ASP A 184 4.27 16.84 46.74
N LEU A 185 5.34 16.30 47.37
CA LEU A 185 6.45 15.63 46.69
C LEU A 185 6.03 14.41 45.84
N THR A 186 5.02 13.65 46.26
CA THR A 186 4.48 12.56 45.43
C THR A 186 3.67 13.07 44.24
N THR A 187 2.92 14.17 44.38
CA THR A 187 2.22 14.79 43.24
C THR A 187 3.16 15.44 42.24
N GLU A 188 4.29 15.99 42.70
CA GLU A 188 5.35 16.50 41.83
C GLU A 188 6.02 15.38 41.03
N ARG A 189 6.33 14.24 41.67
CA ARG A 189 6.86 13.05 41.00
C ARG A 189 5.87 12.47 39.98
N LEU A 190 4.59 12.34 40.36
CA LEU A 190 3.55 11.84 39.44
C LEU A 190 3.39 12.75 38.22
N ARG A 191 3.45 14.08 38.41
CA ARG A 191 3.43 15.05 37.32
C ARG A 191 4.64 14.88 36.40
N ALA A 192 5.84 14.82 36.96
CA ALA A 192 7.07 14.63 36.18
C ALA A 192 7.05 13.32 35.35
N VAL A 193 6.53 12.22 35.91
CA VAL A 193 6.35 10.94 35.19
C VAL A 193 5.28 11.06 34.09
N SER A 194 4.20 11.82 34.31
CA SER A 194 3.22 12.12 33.25
C SER A 194 3.85 12.95 32.12
N ASP A 195 4.63 13.98 32.48
CA ASP A 195 5.34 14.84 31.52
C ASP A 195 6.46 14.08 30.77
N GLU A 196 6.98 12.97 31.33
CA GLU A 196 7.90 12.03 30.66
C GLU A 196 7.14 11.10 29.72
N HIS A 197 6.04 10.47 30.18
CA HIS A 197 5.18 9.63 29.37
C HIS A 197 4.64 10.34 28.12
N ASP A 198 4.11 11.57 28.26
CA ASP A 198 3.59 12.32 27.12
C ASP A 198 4.68 12.75 26.13
N ARG A 199 5.92 12.97 26.58
CA ARG A 199 7.07 13.16 25.67
C ARG A 199 7.42 11.89 24.91
N CYS A 200 7.57 10.76 25.61
CA CYS A 200 7.85 9.48 24.97
C CYS A 200 6.75 9.05 23.98
N ARG A 201 5.48 9.35 24.30
CA ARG A 201 4.35 9.14 23.38
C ARG A 201 4.46 10.00 22.11
N VAL A 202 4.77 11.30 22.24
CA VAL A 202 4.97 12.17 21.06
C VAL A 202 6.19 11.75 20.24
N ASP A 203 7.31 11.40 20.87
CA ASP A 203 8.52 10.89 20.20
C ASP A 203 8.21 9.58 19.42
N ALA A 204 7.31 8.74 19.94
CA ALA A 204 6.83 7.53 19.28
C ALA A 204 5.87 7.82 18.13
N GLU A 205 4.91 8.74 18.31
CA GLU A 205 3.98 9.20 17.26
C GLU A 205 4.74 9.84 16.07
N GLU A 206 5.73 10.71 16.34
CA GLU A 206 6.60 11.28 15.31
C GLU A 206 7.46 10.19 14.62
N SER A 207 7.97 9.22 15.39
CA SER A 207 8.75 8.10 14.83
C SER A 207 7.91 7.21 13.92
N ALA A 208 6.67 6.91 14.30
CA ALA A 208 5.72 6.12 13.51
C ALA A 208 5.34 6.85 12.21
N ALA A 209 4.97 8.13 12.30
CA ALA A 209 4.71 8.96 11.12
C ALA A 209 5.93 9.01 10.18
N ALA A 210 7.13 9.22 10.73
CA ALA A 210 8.37 9.21 9.95
C ALA A 210 8.71 7.84 9.37
N TRP A 211 8.18 6.72 9.85
CA TRP A 211 8.30 5.40 9.20
C TRP A 211 7.26 5.19 8.11
N GLY A 212 5.99 5.51 8.37
CA GLY A 212 4.93 5.47 7.35
C GLY A 212 5.25 6.35 6.14
N ASP A 213 5.90 7.50 6.34
CA ASP A 213 6.39 8.36 5.25
C ASP A 213 7.44 7.66 4.36
N LYS A 214 8.35 6.90 4.95
CA LYS A 214 9.34 6.10 4.19
C LYS A 214 8.68 4.93 3.48
N GLU A 215 7.72 4.28 4.13
CA GLU A 215 6.98 3.15 3.56
C GLU A 215 6.17 3.57 2.33
N ARG A 216 5.40 4.67 2.39
CA ARG A 216 4.66 5.17 1.23
C ARG A 216 5.58 5.44 0.02
N VAL A 217 6.75 6.05 0.25
CA VAL A 217 7.76 6.27 -0.80
C VAL A 217 8.30 4.95 -1.36
N LEU A 218 8.53 3.93 -0.53
CA LEU A 218 8.96 2.61 -1.00
C LEU A 218 7.86 1.91 -1.82
N LEU A 219 6.61 1.96 -1.37
CA LEU A 219 5.46 1.39 -2.09
C LEU A 219 5.24 2.07 -3.45
N ASP A 220 5.38 3.39 -3.53
CA ASP A 220 5.31 4.13 -4.81
C ASP A 220 6.48 3.77 -5.74
N CYS A 221 7.69 3.56 -5.21
CA CYS A 221 8.82 3.04 -6.00
C CYS A 221 8.57 1.61 -6.51
N VAL A 222 7.96 0.73 -5.71
CA VAL A 222 7.55 -0.61 -6.15
C VAL A 222 6.51 -0.51 -7.26
N ARG A 223 5.42 0.24 -7.04
CA ARG A 223 4.34 0.48 -8.02
C ARG A 223 4.89 0.99 -9.35
N ALA A 224 5.77 1.98 -9.34
CA ALA A 224 6.40 2.51 -10.54
C ALA A 224 7.23 1.45 -11.29
N SER A 225 7.96 0.59 -10.56
CA SER A 225 8.73 -0.51 -11.16
C SER A 225 7.83 -1.61 -11.75
N GLU A 226 6.68 -1.88 -11.16
CA GLU A 226 5.69 -2.82 -11.70
C GLU A 226 5.03 -2.27 -12.96
N GLU A 227 4.74 -0.98 -13.01
CA GLU A 227 4.29 -0.29 -14.22
C GLU A 227 5.34 -0.33 -15.33
N GLU A 228 6.63 -0.19 -15.01
CA GLU A 228 7.73 -0.36 -15.98
C GLU A 228 7.80 -1.80 -16.52
N VAL A 229 7.74 -2.80 -15.65
CA VAL A 229 7.70 -4.22 -16.02
C VAL A 229 6.48 -4.52 -16.88
N ASN A 230 5.31 -3.96 -16.56
CA ASN A 230 4.09 -4.16 -17.33
C ASN A 230 4.12 -3.44 -18.69
N ARG A 231 4.70 -2.24 -18.79
CA ARG A 231 4.99 -1.59 -20.08
C ARG A 231 5.94 -2.43 -20.94
N ALA A 232 7.05 -2.90 -20.38
CA ALA A 232 8.01 -3.75 -21.08
C ALA A 232 7.39 -5.09 -21.54
N ARG A 233 6.51 -5.70 -20.73
CA ARG A 233 5.72 -6.88 -21.13
C ARG A 233 4.81 -6.60 -22.32
N GLN A 234 4.06 -5.49 -22.31
CA GLN A 234 3.19 -5.11 -23.43
C GLN A 234 3.97 -4.84 -24.73
N GLU A 235 5.13 -4.20 -24.63
CA GLU A 235 6.01 -3.98 -25.79
C GLU A 235 6.60 -5.29 -26.32
N ASN A 236 7.00 -6.21 -25.43
CA ASN A 236 7.47 -7.53 -25.82
C ASN A 236 6.40 -8.31 -26.60
N THR A 237 5.13 -8.31 -26.13
CA THR A 237 4.00 -8.91 -26.85
C THR A 237 3.85 -8.34 -28.26
N LYS A 238 3.82 -7.00 -28.40
CA LYS A 238 3.73 -6.31 -29.71
C LYS A 238 4.89 -6.68 -30.64
N LEU A 239 6.11 -6.81 -30.10
CA LEU A 239 7.28 -7.25 -30.86
C LEU A 239 7.15 -8.71 -31.31
N VAL A 240 6.72 -9.62 -30.43
CA VAL A 240 6.47 -11.05 -30.78
C VAL A 240 5.38 -11.19 -31.84
N GLU A 241 4.31 -10.39 -31.77
CA GLU A 241 3.25 -10.32 -32.78
C GLU A 241 3.78 -9.83 -34.12
N SER A 242 4.55 -8.73 -34.16
CA SER A 242 5.17 -8.24 -35.39
C SER A 242 6.13 -9.27 -36.01
N GLN A 243 6.94 -9.97 -35.19
CA GLN A 243 7.80 -11.07 -35.65
C GLN A 243 6.99 -12.26 -36.16
N ARG A 244 5.79 -12.52 -35.63
CA ARG A 244 4.87 -13.54 -36.15
C ARG A 244 4.38 -13.15 -37.53
N VAL A 245 3.86 -11.92 -37.71
CA VAL A 245 3.40 -11.41 -39.01
C VAL A 245 4.52 -11.43 -40.06
N ILE A 246 5.74 -11.02 -39.69
CA ILE A 246 6.91 -11.06 -40.59
C ILE A 246 7.26 -12.50 -40.98
N ARG A 247 7.15 -13.48 -40.07
CA ARG A 247 7.39 -14.91 -40.39
C ARG A 247 6.31 -15.48 -41.31
N ASP A 248 5.05 -15.14 -41.06
CA ASP A 248 3.90 -15.58 -41.85
C ASP A 248 3.98 -15.01 -43.29
N GLU A 249 4.31 -13.72 -43.45
CA GLU A 249 4.51 -13.12 -44.77
C GLU A 249 5.75 -13.69 -45.48
N ASN A 250 6.84 -13.93 -44.77
CA ASN A 250 8.00 -14.63 -45.35
C ASN A 250 7.67 -16.07 -45.78
N ALA A 251 6.68 -16.74 -45.17
CA ALA A 251 6.18 -18.03 -45.66
C ALA A 251 5.39 -17.85 -46.95
N ARG A 252 4.41 -16.94 -46.96
CA ARG A 252 3.63 -16.57 -48.16
C ARG A 252 4.51 -16.23 -49.35
N LEU A 253 5.53 -15.38 -49.17
CA LEU A 253 6.47 -14.99 -50.22
C LEU A 253 7.31 -16.17 -50.74
N ARG A 254 7.73 -17.10 -49.88
CA ARG A 254 8.41 -18.34 -50.31
C ARG A 254 7.49 -19.24 -51.13
N ASP A 255 6.21 -19.34 -50.77
CA ASP A 255 5.26 -20.20 -51.46
C ASP A 255 4.84 -19.61 -52.82
N ILE A 256 4.67 -18.29 -52.91
CA ILE A 256 4.53 -17.56 -54.19
C ILE A 256 5.78 -17.80 -55.07
N LEU A 257 6.99 -17.75 -54.51
CA LEU A 257 8.21 -18.00 -55.26
C LEU A 257 8.31 -19.45 -55.76
N LYS A 258 7.92 -20.45 -54.95
CA LYS A 258 7.82 -21.86 -55.40
C LYS A 258 6.84 -22.00 -56.56
N GLN A 259 5.67 -21.38 -56.46
CA GLN A 259 4.65 -21.38 -57.53
C GLN A 259 5.21 -20.77 -58.82
N ALA A 260 5.81 -19.58 -58.74
CA ALA A 260 6.40 -18.91 -59.91
C ALA A 260 7.54 -19.73 -60.55
N VAL A 261 8.32 -20.48 -59.76
CA VAL A 261 9.34 -21.40 -60.27
C VAL A 261 8.72 -22.63 -60.96
N ALA A 262 7.63 -23.19 -60.43
CA ALA A 262 6.91 -24.30 -61.05
C ALA A 262 6.22 -23.87 -62.37
N GLU A 263 5.59 -22.70 -62.39
CA GLU A 263 5.00 -22.09 -63.58
C GLU A 263 6.07 -21.80 -64.65
N ALA A 264 7.23 -21.24 -64.26
CA ALA A 264 8.36 -21.05 -65.17
C ALA A 264 8.93 -22.38 -65.71
N GLY A 265 8.91 -23.45 -64.91
CA GLY A 265 9.25 -24.80 -65.34
C GLY A 265 8.31 -25.32 -66.43
N SER A 266 6.99 -25.27 -66.18
CA SER A 266 5.96 -25.70 -67.15
C SER A 266 5.99 -24.86 -68.44
N LEU A 267 6.27 -23.55 -68.34
CA LEU A 267 6.48 -22.69 -69.52
C LEU A 267 7.77 -23.04 -70.30
N LYS A 268 8.84 -23.46 -69.62
CA LYS A 268 10.06 -23.96 -70.28
C LYS A 268 9.80 -25.27 -71.01
N GLU A 269 9.13 -26.23 -70.37
CA GLU A 269 8.72 -27.50 -70.98
C GLU A 269 7.83 -27.27 -72.21
N SER A 270 6.85 -26.38 -72.10
CA SER A 270 5.98 -25.97 -73.21
C SER A 270 6.76 -25.34 -74.38
N LEU A 271 7.80 -24.55 -74.08
CA LEU A 271 8.67 -23.93 -75.06
C LEU A 271 9.64 -24.93 -75.71
N GLU A 272 10.05 -25.97 -75.00
CA GLU A 272 10.88 -27.05 -75.53
C GLU A 272 10.06 -27.93 -76.49
N LEU A 273 8.85 -28.34 -76.10
CA LEU A 273 7.90 -29.01 -77.02
C LEU A 273 7.60 -28.18 -78.28
N ALA A 274 7.45 -26.86 -78.15
CA ALA A 274 7.22 -25.97 -79.30
C ALA A 274 8.46 -25.84 -80.23
N ARG A 275 9.68 -25.99 -79.71
CA ARG A 275 10.92 -26.01 -80.51
C ARG A 275 11.10 -27.34 -81.23
N ASP A 276 10.86 -28.45 -80.53
CA ASP A 276 10.96 -29.79 -81.10
C ASP A 276 9.93 -29.97 -82.23
N GLU A 277 8.71 -29.45 -82.04
CA GLU A 277 7.69 -29.41 -83.10
C GLU A 277 8.10 -28.52 -84.28
N ASN A 278 8.69 -27.34 -84.04
CA ASN A 278 9.16 -26.49 -85.14
C ASN A 278 10.28 -27.18 -85.93
N ALA A 279 11.25 -27.82 -85.25
CA ALA A 279 12.32 -28.58 -85.90
C ALA A 279 11.77 -29.78 -86.70
N ARG A 280 10.71 -30.43 -86.22
CA ARG A 280 9.98 -31.49 -86.94
C ARG A 280 9.29 -30.96 -88.20
N LEU A 281 8.70 -29.76 -88.13
CA LEU A 281 8.07 -29.08 -89.27
C LEU A 281 9.13 -28.60 -90.29
N ASP A 282 10.25 -28.04 -89.84
CA ASP A 282 11.36 -27.61 -90.70
C ASP A 282 11.98 -28.81 -91.46
N ALA A 283 12.14 -29.96 -90.79
CA ALA A 283 12.59 -31.21 -91.42
C ALA A 283 11.59 -31.70 -92.47
N ALA A 284 10.29 -31.73 -92.14
CA ALA A 284 9.24 -32.12 -93.08
C ALA A 284 9.14 -31.17 -94.29
N LEU A 285 9.37 -29.87 -94.10
CA LEU A 285 9.46 -28.89 -95.19
C LEU A 285 10.68 -29.17 -96.08
N ALA A 286 11.85 -29.46 -95.50
CA ALA A 286 13.06 -29.80 -96.26
C ALA A 286 12.89 -31.09 -97.10
N GLU A 287 12.16 -32.09 -96.58
CA GLU A 287 11.76 -33.29 -97.35
C GLU A 287 10.84 -32.94 -98.53
N LYS A 288 9.85 -32.06 -98.33
CA LYS A 288 8.96 -31.62 -99.43
C LYS A 288 9.70 -30.78 -100.47
N ASP A 289 10.61 -29.90 -100.06
CA ASP A 289 11.47 -29.16 -100.98
C ASP A 289 12.47 -30.07 -101.71
N ALA A 290 12.87 -31.21 -101.12
CA ALA A 290 13.62 -32.24 -101.84
C ALA A 290 12.79 -32.91 -102.94
N ALA A 291 11.62 -33.45 -102.58
CA ALA A 291 10.71 -34.06 -103.55
C ALA A 291 10.26 -33.08 -104.66
N LEU A 292 10.08 -31.79 -104.34
CA LEU A 292 9.76 -30.75 -105.33
C LEU A 292 10.94 -30.39 -106.25
N ARG A 293 12.20 -30.48 -105.77
CA ARG A 293 13.39 -30.34 -106.62
C ARG A 293 13.55 -31.55 -107.55
N GLU A 294 13.36 -32.74 -107.02
CA GLU A 294 13.40 -34.00 -107.78
C GLU A 294 12.33 -34.02 -108.87
N LEU A 295 11.06 -33.73 -108.54
CA LEU A 295 9.97 -33.65 -109.52
C LEU A 295 10.20 -32.56 -110.59
N ARG A 296 10.86 -31.45 -110.26
CA ARG A 296 11.28 -30.43 -111.27
C ARG A 296 12.37 -30.96 -112.20
N GLN A 297 13.33 -31.71 -111.66
CA GLN A 297 14.38 -32.35 -112.47
C GLN A 297 13.78 -33.43 -113.38
N GLU A 298 12.90 -34.28 -112.87
CA GLU A 298 12.14 -35.25 -113.65
C GLU A 298 11.32 -34.58 -114.75
N TYR A 299 10.61 -33.49 -114.44
CA TYR A 299 9.84 -32.72 -115.42
C TYR A 299 10.72 -32.16 -116.54
N GLU A 300 11.86 -31.56 -116.23
CA GLU A 300 12.80 -31.06 -117.26
C GLU A 300 13.43 -32.22 -118.06
N CYS A 301 13.73 -33.36 -117.45
CA CYS A 301 14.15 -34.57 -118.16
C CYS A 301 13.07 -35.10 -119.11
N VAL A 302 11.81 -35.18 -118.66
CA VAL A 302 10.66 -35.57 -119.50
C VAL A 302 10.49 -34.60 -120.65
N LYS A 303 10.50 -33.29 -120.40
CA LYS A 303 10.40 -32.21 -121.39
C LYS A 303 11.54 -32.23 -122.43
N VAL A 304 12.77 -32.56 -122.03
CA VAL A 304 13.89 -32.80 -122.96
C VAL A 304 13.66 -34.07 -123.79
N SER A 305 13.18 -35.16 -123.17
CA SER A 305 12.86 -36.40 -123.89
C SER A 305 11.68 -36.24 -124.86
N GLU A 306 10.69 -35.41 -124.51
CA GLU A 306 9.57 -35.05 -125.36
C GLU A 306 10.04 -34.19 -126.53
N ALA A 307 10.85 -33.16 -126.29
CA ALA A 307 11.43 -32.33 -127.34
C ALA A 307 12.30 -33.15 -128.33
N ALA A 308 13.01 -34.16 -127.84
CA ALA A 308 13.76 -35.13 -128.64
C ALA A 308 12.83 -36.06 -129.44
N ALA A 309 11.80 -36.64 -128.81
CA ALA A 309 10.82 -37.50 -129.49
C ALA A 309 10.01 -36.74 -130.55
N GLN A 310 9.60 -35.50 -130.27
CA GLN A 310 9.03 -34.58 -131.25
C GLN A 310 10.04 -34.25 -132.38
N GLY A 311 11.33 -34.20 -132.07
CA GLY A 311 12.42 -34.09 -133.04
C GLY A 311 12.42 -35.28 -134.02
N SER A 312 12.50 -36.50 -133.49
CA SER A 312 12.44 -37.72 -134.29
C SER A 312 11.12 -37.88 -135.05
N LEU A 313 9.98 -37.42 -134.51
CA LEU A 313 8.70 -37.36 -135.24
C LEU A 313 8.71 -36.33 -136.38
N ARG A 314 9.37 -35.17 -136.19
CA ARG A 314 9.59 -34.18 -137.25
C ARG A 314 10.52 -34.71 -138.34
N GLU A 315 11.58 -35.43 -137.96
CA GLU A 315 12.50 -36.11 -138.88
C GLU A 315 11.79 -37.21 -139.68
N LEU A 316 11.01 -38.08 -139.02
CA LEU A 316 10.21 -39.13 -139.68
C LEU A 316 9.16 -38.54 -140.62
N ASN A 317 8.47 -37.46 -140.23
CA ASN A 317 7.56 -36.74 -141.13
C ASN A 317 8.31 -36.08 -142.30
N SER A 318 9.53 -35.59 -142.09
CA SER A 318 10.35 -35.04 -143.17
C SER A 318 10.89 -36.12 -144.11
N LEU A 319 11.20 -37.31 -143.62
CA LEU A 319 11.55 -38.49 -144.43
C LEU A 319 10.33 -39.01 -145.19
N LEU A 320 9.14 -38.99 -144.58
CA LEU A 320 7.88 -39.31 -145.24
C LEU A 320 7.62 -38.32 -146.39
N ALA A 321 7.78 -37.01 -146.15
CA ALA A 321 7.64 -35.96 -147.16
C ALA A 321 8.70 -36.04 -148.28
N ALA A 322 9.94 -36.39 -147.95
CA ALA A 322 10.98 -36.65 -148.95
C ALA A 322 10.64 -37.88 -149.82
N THR A 323 10.10 -38.94 -149.19
CA THR A 323 9.66 -40.16 -149.87
C THR A 323 8.42 -39.92 -150.75
N THR A 324 7.53 -38.99 -150.36
CA THR A 324 6.37 -38.57 -151.19
C THR A 324 6.67 -37.44 -152.17
N THR A 325 7.94 -37.16 -152.48
CA THR A 325 8.30 -36.26 -153.60
C THR A 325 8.13 -36.96 -154.95
N THR A 326 6.88 -37.27 -155.29
CA THR A 326 6.41 -37.42 -156.66
C THR A 326 5.01 -36.80 -156.74
N ALA A 327 4.91 -35.70 -157.48
CA ALA A 327 3.72 -34.88 -157.79
C ALA A 327 3.24 -33.81 -156.77
N CYS A 328 2.93 -32.64 -157.37
CA CYS A 328 2.05 -31.55 -156.93
C CYS A 328 2.55 -30.52 -155.88
N SER A 329 2.57 -29.26 -156.32
CA SER A 329 3.23 -28.11 -155.70
C SER A 329 2.26 -26.98 -155.32
N THR A 330 2.59 -26.19 -154.28
CA THR A 330 2.39 -24.71 -154.17
C THR A 330 0.95 -24.10 -154.13
N PRO A 331 0.76 -22.81 -153.72
CA PRO A 331 1.45 -22.02 -152.68
C PRO A 331 0.56 -21.06 -151.82
N ALA A 332 1.12 -20.56 -150.70
CA ALA A 332 0.75 -19.31 -149.98
C ALA A 332 -0.68 -19.21 -149.37
N SER A 333 -1.02 -18.34 -148.41
CA SER A 333 -0.38 -17.15 -147.77
C SER A 333 -0.97 -16.96 -146.33
N ALA A 334 -0.72 -15.98 -145.45
CA ALA A 334 0.06 -14.72 -145.50
C ALA A 334 0.66 -14.34 -144.11
N LYS A 335 0.03 -13.43 -143.35
CA LYS A 335 0.37 -12.94 -141.98
C LYS A 335 -0.87 -12.33 -141.30
N THR A 336 -0.94 -12.37 -139.97
CA THR A 336 -1.50 -11.26 -139.16
C THR A 336 -0.98 -11.25 -137.72
N ALA A 337 -0.76 -10.03 -137.21
CA ALA A 337 -0.74 -9.61 -135.81
C ALA A 337 -1.22 -8.14 -135.84
N PRO A 338 -2.00 -7.63 -134.85
CA PRO A 338 -1.36 -7.14 -133.62
C PRO A 338 -2.25 -7.09 -132.34
N ALA A 339 -1.60 -6.75 -131.20
CA ALA A 339 -1.97 -5.80 -130.13
C ALA A 339 -3.39 -5.71 -129.48
N PRO A 340 -3.47 -5.28 -128.20
CA PRO A 340 -4.73 -5.03 -127.44
C PRO A 340 -5.31 -3.61 -127.71
N PRO A 341 -6.53 -3.29 -127.24
CA PRO A 341 -6.75 -2.74 -125.88
C PRO A 341 -7.90 -3.50 -125.15
N ASP A 342 -8.84 -3.00 -124.32
CA ASP A 342 -9.32 -1.66 -123.90
C ASP A 342 -10.08 -1.70 -122.54
N TYR A 343 -10.91 -0.69 -122.24
CA TYR A 343 -11.62 -0.35 -120.98
C TYR A 343 -13.17 -0.55 -121.15
N ASP A 344 -14.14 -0.29 -120.23
CA ASP A 344 -14.17 0.04 -118.79
C ASP A 344 -15.55 -0.35 -118.12
N HIS A 345 -15.64 -0.11 -116.80
CA HIS A 345 -16.81 0.05 -115.90
C HIS A 345 -18.21 0.45 -116.48
N PRO A 346 -19.35 0.00 -115.88
CA PRO A 346 -19.81 0.47 -114.55
C PRO A 346 -20.42 -0.60 -113.62
N SER A 347 -20.02 -0.73 -112.35
CA SER A 347 -20.33 0.13 -111.18
C SER A 347 -21.57 -0.30 -110.38
N SER A 348 -21.35 -0.87 -109.19
CA SER A 348 -22.26 -0.75 -108.03
C SER A 348 -21.43 -0.70 -106.73
N ASN A 349 -21.94 -0.04 -105.69
CA ASN A 349 -21.12 0.40 -104.55
C ASN A 349 -20.86 -0.70 -103.50
N GLY A 350 -19.59 -0.90 -103.12
CA GLY A 350 -19.17 -1.85 -102.08
C GLY A 350 -17.80 -1.57 -101.49
N ARG A 351 -17.65 -0.47 -100.71
CA ARG A 351 -16.33 -0.03 -100.22
C ARG A 351 -15.86 -0.83 -98.99
N SER A 352 -14.97 -1.80 -99.23
CA SER A 352 -14.01 -2.45 -98.30
C SER A 352 -14.43 -2.66 -96.83
N ARG A 353 -14.62 -3.93 -96.43
CA ARG A 353 -14.53 -4.39 -95.04
C ARG A 353 -13.34 -5.35 -94.88
N ASN A 354 -12.20 -4.86 -94.43
CA ASN A 354 -11.04 -5.69 -94.08
C ASN A 354 -11.33 -6.53 -92.82
N GLY A 355 -11.79 -7.76 -92.99
CA GLY A 355 -12.08 -8.70 -91.90
C GLY A 355 -10.89 -9.60 -91.54
N THR A 356 -9.98 -9.11 -90.70
CA THR A 356 -8.91 -9.96 -90.11
C THR A 356 -9.26 -10.34 -88.66
N PRO A 357 -9.34 -11.65 -88.31
CA PRO A 357 -9.47 -12.08 -86.92
C PRO A 357 -8.09 -12.08 -86.25
N LYS A 358 -7.57 -10.90 -85.92
CA LYS A 358 -6.30 -10.76 -85.19
C LYS A 358 -6.54 -10.74 -83.68
N VAL A 359 -6.24 -11.85 -83.02
CA VAL A 359 -6.42 -12.02 -81.56
C VAL A 359 -5.50 -11.07 -80.77
N MET A 360 -5.93 -10.72 -79.56
CA MET A 360 -5.56 -9.49 -78.87
C MET A 360 -4.10 -9.44 -78.39
N SER A 361 -3.47 -8.28 -78.60
CA SER A 361 -2.16 -7.91 -78.01
C SER A 361 -2.16 -6.42 -77.72
N HIS A 362 -2.55 -6.02 -76.50
CA HIS A 362 -2.45 -4.62 -76.08
C HIS A 362 -1.09 -4.31 -75.46
N ARG A 363 -0.38 -3.34 -76.04
CA ARG A 363 0.90 -2.83 -75.53
C ARG A 363 0.70 -1.46 -74.88
N TRP A 364 1.32 -1.30 -73.73
CA TRP A 364 1.44 -0.10 -72.91
C TRP A 364 1.48 1.25 -73.65
N LEU A 365 0.71 2.22 -73.11
CA LEU A 365 1.15 3.61 -73.00
C LEU A 365 0.65 4.22 -71.67
N ARG A 366 0.95 5.49 -71.42
CA ARG A 366 1.14 6.10 -70.08
C ARG A 366 0.25 7.35 -69.89
N GLU A 367 0.18 7.83 -68.63
CA GLU A 367 -0.41 9.10 -68.12
C GLU A 367 -1.82 9.00 -67.46
N LYS A 368 -2.15 9.60 -66.30
CA LYS A 368 -1.44 10.51 -65.34
C LYS A 368 -1.84 10.20 -63.88
N PRO A 369 -0.93 10.37 -62.89
CA PRO A 369 -1.33 10.77 -61.54
C PRO A 369 -1.52 12.31 -61.46
N ARG A 370 -2.46 12.79 -60.63
CA ARG A 370 -2.66 14.23 -60.35
C ARG A 370 -1.73 14.70 -59.22
N THR A 371 -1.41 15.99 -59.21
CA THR A 371 -0.40 16.62 -58.33
C THR A 371 -0.97 17.13 -57.00
N ARG A 372 -0.19 17.04 -55.89
CA ARG A 372 0.36 18.21 -55.13
C ARG A 372 1.03 17.84 -53.79
N ARG A 373 2.34 18.16 -53.68
CA ARG A 373 3.14 18.51 -52.47
C ARG A 373 3.26 17.45 -51.36
N PHE A 374 4.31 17.41 -50.52
CA PHE A 374 5.50 18.26 -50.37
C PHE A 374 6.78 17.42 -50.61
N SER A 375 7.68 17.82 -51.50
CA SER A 375 8.84 18.71 -51.26
C SER A 375 10.04 18.02 -50.59
N LEU A 376 11.00 17.59 -51.41
CA LEU A 376 12.42 17.47 -51.04
C LEU A 376 13.16 18.67 -51.63
N GLY A 377 14.05 19.30 -50.86
CA GLY A 377 14.82 20.46 -51.27
C GLY A 377 16.27 20.37 -50.80
N GLU A 378 17.17 20.34 -51.79
CA GLU A 378 18.63 20.59 -51.83
C GLU A 378 19.57 20.17 -50.66
N PRO A 379 20.79 19.68 -51.00
CA PRO A 379 21.90 19.57 -50.04
C PRO A 379 22.74 20.86 -49.98
N ASP A 380 23.33 21.14 -48.82
CA ASP A 380 24.80 21.28 -48.60
C ASP A 380 25.09 21.78 -47.16
N LYS A 381 26.32 21.55 -46.66
CA LYS A 381 26.95 22.14 -45.47
C LYS A 381 26.25 21.96 -44.11
N PHE A 382 26.73 20.98 -43.32
CA PHE A 382 27.47 21.32 -42.09
C PHE A 382 28.41 20.19 -41.63
N LYS A 383 29.30 20.50 -40.67
CA LYS A 383 30.35 19.61 -40.15
C LYS A 383 29.85 18.81 -38.92
N GLY A 384 30.20 17.53 -38.80
CA GLY A 384 29.83 16.70 -37.63
C GLY A 384 30.59 15.37 -37.56
N VAL A 385 31.70 15.34 -36.84
CA VAL A 385 32.69 14.24 -36.73
C VAL A 385 32.10 12.92 -36.19
N GLY A 386 32.45 11.79 -36.83
CA GLY A 386 32.90 10.58 -36.10
C GLY A 386 32.12 9.27 -36.28
N PHE A 387 32.82 8.25 -36.80
CA PHE A 387 32.72 6.80 -36.49
C PHE A 387 31.36 6.05 -36.72
N SER A 388 31.30 4.81 -37.19
CA SER A 388 32.34 3.80 -37.48
C SER A 388 32.07 3.02 -38.77
N GLN A 389 33.13 2.66 -39.49
CA GLN A 389 33.19 1.35 -40.15
C GLN A 389 33.76 0.34 -39.15
N SER A 390 33.19 -0.86 -39.06
CA SER A 390 33.91 -2.11 -39.36
C SER A 390 32.98 -3.31 -39.28
N ALA A 391 33.35 -4.39 -39.97
CA ALA A 391 32.76 -5.71 -39.82
C ALA A 391 33.76 -6.66 -39.13
N ARG A 392 33.41 -7.95 -39.12
CA ARG A 392 34.21 -9.17 -38.86
C ARG A 392 34.12 -9.78 -37.46
N MET A 393 34.01 -11.11 -37.49
CA MET A 393 34.25 -12.01 -36.37
C MET A 393 35.70 -11.89 -35.87
N GLY A 394 35.88 -12.07 -34.57
CA GLY A 394 37.14 -12.42 -33.95
C GLY A 394 36.89 -13.42 -32.82
N SER A 395 36.98 -14.72 -33.11
CA SER A 395 36.97 -15.73 -32.05
C SER A 395 38.39 -15.87 -31.51
N LEU A 396 38.59 -15.47 -30.26
CA LEU A 396 39.75 -15.85 -29.45
C LEU A 396 39.30 -16.02 -27.99
N ALA A 397 40.02 -16.82 -27.23
CA ALA A 397 39.54 -17.33 -25.94
C ALA A 397 40.13 -16.58 -24.74
N ASP A 398 39.31 -16.34 -23.72
CA ASP A 398 39.77 -16.23 -22.33
C ASP A 398 38.67 -16.73 -21.36
N PRO A 399 38.91 -17.73 -20.47
CA PRO A 399 37.84 -18.45 -19.78
C PRO A 399 37.65 -18.06 -18.30
N LYS A 400 37.65 -16.76 -17.95
CA LYS A 400 37.56 -16.33 -16.53
C LYS A 400 36.45 -15.37 -16.11
N GLU A 401 35.72 -14.74 -17.02
CA GLU A 401 34.56 -13.90 -16.67
C GLU A 401 33.26 -14.43 -17.32
N ARG A 402 32.52 -15.26 -16.57
CA ARG A 402 31.18 -15.72 -16.98
C ARG A 402 30.28 -16.08 -15.78
N VAL A 403 29.98 -15.07 -14.96
CA VAL A 403 29.00 -15.16 -13.86
C VAL A 403 27.89 -14.12 -14.01
N PHE A 404 27.11 -14.26 -15.08
CA PHE A 404 25.79 -13.62 -15.20
C PHE A 404 24.75 -14.64 -15.68
N ALA A 405 23.49 -14.43 -15.27
CA ALA A 405 22.49 -15.48 -15.19
C ALA A 405 21.93 -15.95 -16.53
N SER A 406 21.59 -17.24 -16.59
CA SER A 406 20.65 -17.79 -17.59
C SER A 406 19.31 -18.07 -16.91
N LEU A 407 18.44 -17.06 -16.84
CA LEU A 407 17.05 -17.22 -16.39
C LEU A 407 16.23 -17.86 -17.51
N SER A 408 16.23 -19.18 -17.58
CA SER A 408 15.46 -19.96 -18.56
C SER A 408 14.48 -20.91 -17.86
N ASN A 409 13.38 -20.33 -17.36
CA ASN A 409 12.05 -20.95 -17.25
C ASN A 409 11.02 -19.90 -16.82
N ILE A 410 10.51 -19.14 -17.80
CA ILE A 410 9.45 -18.12 -17.60
C ILE A 410 8.05 -18.78 -17.60
N ALA A 411 7.93 -20.03 -18.07
CA ALA A 411 6.66 -20.77 -18.07
C ALA A 411 6.20 -21.13 -16.63
N ASP A 412 7.09 -21.70 -15.82
CA ASP A 412 6.76 -22.25 -14.50
C ASP A 412 6.23 -21.18 -13.53
N LEU A 413 6.82 -19.98 -13.56
CA LEU A 413 6.40 -18.85 -12.73
C LEU A 413 4.97 -18.38 -13.01
N LYS A 414 4.46 -18.59 -14.24
CA LYS A 414 3.09 -18.18 -14.59
C LYS A 414 2.04 -19.09 -13.94
N SER A 415 2.33 -20.39 -13.81
CA SER A 415 1.44 -21.36 -13.16
C SER A 415 1.40 -21.22 -11.64
N ALA A 416 2.39 -20.55 -11.03
CA ALA A 416 2.41 -20.24 -9.61
C ALA A 416 1.63 -18.95 -9.27
N ALA A 417 1.58 -17.98 -10.20
CA ALA A 417 0.89 -16.70 -10.00
C ALA A 417 -0.63 -16.83 -10.05
N ASP A 418 -1.18 -17.58 -11.03
CA ASP A 418 -2.64 -17.82 -11.13
C ASP A 418 -3.20 -18.57 -9.90
N ALA A 419 -2.36 -19.33 -9.18
CA ALA A 419 -2.74 -20.10 -7.99
C ALA A 419 -2.77 -19.28 -6.69
N ALA A 420 -2.39 -17.99 -6.73
CA ALA A 420 -2.27 -17.12 -5.56
C ALA A 420 -3.26 -15.94 -5.56
N MET A 421 -4.20 -15.89 -6.51
CA MET A 421 -5.14 -14.77 -6.73
C MET A 421 -6.57 -15.07 -6.27
N VAL A 422 -6.74 -15.93 -5.25
CA VAL A 422 -8.03 -16.23 -4.61
C VAL A 422 -7.84 -16.37 -3.09
N ASP A 423 -7.74 -15.23 -2.43
CA ASP A 423 -8.70 -14.79 -1.40
C ASP A 423 -8.48 -13.29 -1.17
N ASP A 424 -9.55 -12.53 -0.91
CA ASP A 424 -9.46 -11.08 -0.67
C ASP A 424 -8.86 -10.77 0.71
N PHE A 425 -8.14 -9.64 0.80
CA PHE A 425 -7.68 -9.06 2.06
C PHE A 425 -8.76 -8.13 2.61
N ASP A 426 -9.40 -8.51 3.72
CA ASP A 426 -9.95 -7.55 4.68
C ASP A 426 -8.78 -7.11 5.59
N ASP A 427 -8.12 -6.00 5.25
CA ASP A 427 -7.08 -5.36 6.06
C ASP A 427 -7.70 -4.54 7.21
N ASP A 428 -7.48 -4.95 8.45
CA ASP A 428 -7.61 -4.08 9.64
C ASP A 428 -6.82 -4.66 10.84
N GLU A 429 -6.59 -3.83 11.87
CA GLU A 429 -5.96 -4.21 13.16
C GLU A 429 -4.47 -4.63 13.11
N PHE A 430 -3.57 -3.70 12.74
CA PHE A 430 -2.13 -3.80 13.05
C PHE A 430 -1.57 -2.55 13.74
N ASP A 431 -1.92 -2.36 15.01
CA ASP A 431 -1.16 -1.48 15.90
C ASP A 431 -1.38 -1.89 17.36
N HIS A 432 -0.34 -2.48 18.00
CA HIS A 432 -0.15 -2.67 19.46
C HIS A 432 1.10 -3.55 19.67
N ILE A 433 2.30 -2.95 19.64
CA ILE A 433 3.52 -3.58 20.15
C ILE A 433 3.65 -3.27 21.64
N ASP A 434 3.99 -4.29 22.42
CA ASP A 434 4.04 -4.29 23.89
C ASP A 434 5.00 -3.25 24.50
N GLU A 435 4.51 -2.47 25.47
CA GLU A 435 5.33 -1.76 26.46
C GLU A 435 5.07 -2.31 27.86
N SER A 436 5.49 -3.57 28.12
CA SER A 436 5.46 -4.12 29.49
C SER A 436 6.44 -5.27 29.78
N HIS A 437 7.77 -5.05 29.70
CA HIS A 437 8.74 -6.06 30.18
C HIS A 437 9.95 -5.52 30.96
N TYR A 438 9.70 -4.96 32.15
CA TYR A 438 10.67 -4.88 33.24
C TYR A 438 10.06 -5.35 34.57
N ASN A 439 10.21 -6.64 34.88
CA ASN A 439 10.83 -7.05 36.14
C ASN A 439 11.13 -8.55 36.23
N ASP A 440 12.15 -8.83 37.05
CA ASP A 440 12.48 -10.09 37.74
C ASP A 440 12.62 -11.41 36.95
N MET A 441 13.86 -11.91 36.90
CA MET A 441 14.18 -13.30 37.29
C MET A 441 15.70 -13.47 37.43
N ASP A 442 16.21 -13.37 38.66
CA ASP A 442 17.61 -13.74 38.99
C ASP A 442 17.71 -15.22 39.35
N SER A 443 18.25 -16.07 38.45
CA SER A 443 18.79 -17.39 38.82
C SER A 443 19.60 -18.14 37.75
N SER A 444 20.69 -18.75 38.23
CA SER A 444 21.28 -20.03 37.78
C SER A 444 21.80 -20.18 36.34
N ALA A 445 23.08 -19.82 36.16
CA ALA A 445 24.13 -20.57 35.46
C ALA A 445 23.75 -21.67 34.44
N GLY A 446 24.08 -21.47 33.16
CA GLY A 446 23.89 -22.48 32.10
C GLY A 446 24.77 -22.29 30.85
N HIS A 447 26.09 -22.51 30.95
CA HIS A 447 27.01 -22.33 29.81
C HIS A 447 26.76 -23.31 28.63
N LYS A 448 26.13 -22.83 27.54
CA LYS A 448 26.15 -23.50 26.23
C LYS A 448 26.54 -22.51 25.11
N LYS A 449 27.68 -22.78 24.45
CA LYS A 449 28.32 -21.87 23.48
C LYS A 449 27.56 -21.81 22.15
N LYS A 450 26.69 -20.82 21.94
CA LYS A 450 26.13 -20.50 20.61
C LYS A 450 27.13 -19.67 19.79
N ARG A 451 27.30 -19.99 18.49
CA ARG A 451 28.27 -19.36 17.59
C ARG A 451 27.66 -18.12 16.91
N PRO A 452 28.27 -16.92 16.95
CA PRO A 452 27.71 -15.72 16.33
C PRO A 452 27.98 -15.71 14.81
N ILE A 453 26.97 -16.09 14.01
CA ILE A 453 27.05 -16.03 12.54
C ILE A 453 26.64 -14.63 12.01
N PHE A 454 25.73 -13.93 12.70
CA PHE A 454 25.20 -12.62 12.30
C PHE A 454 26.07 -11.42 12.74
N ARG A 455 27.39 -11.46 12.47
CA ARG A 455 28.32 -10.35 12.78
C ARG A 455 29.07 -9.80 11.56
N LYS A 456 28.42 -9.75 10.39
CA LYS A 456 29.04 -9.28 9.13
C LYS A 456 28.35 -8.14 8.37
N PHE A 457 27.15 -7.69 8.78
CA PHE A 457 26.48 -6.56 8.10
C PHE A 457 26.85 -5.18 8.69
N GLY A 458 27.02 -5.08 10.01
CA GLY A 458 27.23 -3.79 10.70
C GLY A 458 28.60 -3.12 10.51
N ASP A 459 29.62 -3.82 10.01
CA ASP A 459 30.99 -3.29 9.88
C ASP A 459 31.32 -2.72 8.50
N LEU A 460 30.38 -2.77 7.54
CA LEU A 460 30.58 -2.19 6.21
C LEU A 460 30.36 -0.66 6.20
N PHE A 461 29.44 -0.16 7.02
CA PHE A 461 29.10 1.27 7.11
C PHE A 461 30.02 2.07 8.06
N ARG A 462 30.74 1.41 8.97
CA ARG A 462 31.62 2.06 9.98
C ARG A 462 32.97 2.58 9.44
N ARG A 463 33.14 2.77 8.13
CA ARG A 463 34.45 3.12 7.52
C ARG A 463 34.41 4.31 6.55
N LYS A 464 33.98 5.49 7.01
CA LYS A 464 34.11 6.74 6.23
C LYS A 464 34.15 8.06 7.03
N SER A 465 35.25 8.31 7.77
CA SER A 465 35.44 9.61 8.46
C SER A 465 36.90 10.03 8.75
N PHE A 466 37.87 9.72 7.87
CA PHE A 466 39.21 10.32 7.94
C PHE A 466 39.76 10.72 6.56
N TYR A 467 39.37 11.91 6.10
CA TYR A 467 40.20 12.71 5.18
C TYR A 467 40.69 13.94 5.94
N LYS A 468 42.01 14.12 5.96
CA LYS A 468 42.71 15.05 6.84
C LYS A 468 42.88 16.40 6.16
N ALA A 469 42.32 17.45 6.74
CA ALA A 469 42.54 18.81 6.25
C ALA A 469 43.97 19.27 6.62
N SER A 470 44.74 19.70 5.62
CA SER A 470 46.00 20.43 5.83
C SER A 470 46.44 21.16 4.56
N ASN A 471 46.74 22.46 4.71
CA ASN A 471 47.56 23.31 3.84
C ASN A 471 47.01 23.63 2.43
N LEU A 472 46.40 24.82 2.31
CA LEU A 472 46.87 25.85 1.36
C LEU A 472 46.76 27.22 2.06
N ALA A 473 47.63 28.16 1.66
CA ALA A 473 47.85 29.44 2.36
C ALA A 473 47.03 30.61 1.75
N PRO A 474 46.77 31.70 2.49
CA PRO A 474 46.02 32.85 1.97
C PRO A 474 46.84 33.68 0.97
N VAL A 475 46.14 34.31 0.02
CA VAL A 475 46.68 35.34 -0.87
C VAL A 475 45.80 36.59 -0.74
N HIS A 476 46.43 37.75 -0.61
CA HIS A 476 45.74 39.04 -0.56
C HIS A 476 45.47 39.58 -1.98
N SER A 477 44.23 40.00 -2.23
CA SER A 477 43.87 41.13 -3.12
C SER A 477 42.44 41.55 -2.83
#